data_AF-A0A6J6KN66-F1
#
_entry.id   AF-A0A6J6KN66-F1
#
_cell.length_a   1.000
_cell.length_b   1.000
_cell.length_c   1.000
_cell.angle_alpha   90.00
_cell.angle_beta   90.00
_cell.angle_gamma   90.00
#
_symmetry.space_group_name_H-M   'P 1'
#
loop_
_entity.id
_entity.type
_entity.pdbx_description
1 polymer ?
#
loop_
_entity_poly.entity_id
_entity_poly.type
_entity_poly.pdbx_seq_one_letter_code
_entity_poly.pdbx_strand_id
1 'polypeptide(L)'
;MIGIAKEKSKNSDTVVRQGLAQLWILQQIGRYTSLRMRGRGVSIGLPNVAKLMMSEMLRLHRDVATSIMGPDMMLYGDDAPTDGVVQEQVLFSPGPAIYGGTDQVQRNIIGERALGLPKEPDPFKGKPFKETPKNA
;
A
#
# COMPACT_ATOMS: atom_id res chain seq x y z
N MET A 1 -10.81 4.11 12.26
CA MET A 1 -10.06 5.37 12.18
C MET A 1 -10.84 6.62 12.60
N ILE A 2 -11.97 6.98 11.98
CA ILE A 2 -12.72 8.20 12.38
C ILE A 2 -13.17 8.15 13.86
N GLY A 3 -13.64 7.00 14.35
CA GLY A 3 -13.99 6.82 15.76
C GLY A 3 -12.80 7.08 16.69
N ILE A 4 -11.67 6.40 16.43
CA ILE A 4 -10.41 6.58 17.16
C ILE A 4 -9.94 8.05 17.13
N ALA A 5 -10.06 8.72 15.98
CA ALA A 5 -9.70 10.14 15.86
C ALA A 5 -10.58 11.05 16.73
N LYS A 6 -11.87 10.73 16.89
CA LYS A 6 -12.76 11.48 17.80
C LYS A 6 -12.41 11.22 19.26
N GLU A 7 -12.19 9.96 19.62
CA GLU A 7 -11.81 9.56 20.98
C GLU A 7 -10.50 10.23 21.43
N LYS A 8 -9.50 10.27 20.55
CA LYS A 8 -8.22 10.96 20.79
C LYS A 8 -8.29 12.49 20.59
N SER A 9 -9.49 13.05 20.35
CA SER A 9 -9.69 14.48 20.07
C SER A 9 -8.81 15.05 18.94
N LYS A 10 -8.49 14.22 17.95
CA LYS A 10 -7.72 14.54 16.74
C LYS A 10 -8.58 14.79 15.51
N ASN A 11 -9.89 14.64 15.61
CA ASN A 11 -10.83 14.79 14.49
C ASN A 11 -10.97 16.24 13.98
N SER A 12 -10.50 17.25 14.71
CA SER A 12 -10.44 18.64 14.29
C SER A 12 -9.07 19.06 13.72
N ASP A 13 -8.03 18.25 13.93
CA ASP A 13 -6.68 18.49 13.41
C ASP A 13 -6.68 18.46 11.88
N THR A 14 -6.18 19.51 11.24
CA THR A 14 -6.25 19.68 9.78
C THR A 14 -5.50 18.58 9.03
N VAL A 15 -4.34 18.15 9.54
CA VAL A 15 -3.50 17.13 8.90
C VAL A 15 -4.17 15.76 9.03
N VAL A 16 -4.67 15.43 10.21
CA VAL A 16 -5.42 14.18 10.44
C VAL A 16 -6.69 14.13 9.60
N ARG A 17 -7.45 15.23 9.53
CA ARG A 17 -8.66 15.33 8.70
C ARG A 17 -8.35 15.13 7.22
N GLN A 18 -7.28 15.75 6.72
CA GLN A 18 -6.86 15.60 5.32
C GLN A 18 -6.43 14.17 5.02
N GLY A 19 -5.68 13.53 5.92
CA GLY A 19 -5.26 12.15 5.78
C GLY A 19 -6.44 11.17 5.79
N LEU A 20 -7.41 11.36 6.69
CA LEU A 20 -8.64 10.56 6.74
C LEU A 20 -9.49 10.73 5.47
N ALA A 21 -9.59 11.95 4.94
CA ALA A 21 -10.28 12.21 3.68
C ALA A 21 -9.59 11.51 2.50
N GLN A 22 -8.27 11.59 2.42
CA GLN A 22 -7.50 10.91 1.38
C GLN A 22 -7.64 9.37 1.47
N LEU A 23 -7.62 8.81 2.68
CA LEU A 23 -7.83 7.39 2.89
C LEU A 23 -9.22 6.94 2.41
N TRP A 24 -10.26 7.73 2.70
CA TRP A 24 -11.61 7.47 2.20
C TRP A 24 -11.68 7.54 0.68
N ILE A 25 -11.05 8.54 0.06
CA ILE A 25 -10.98 8.68 -1.40
C ILE A 25 -10.32 7.44 -2.02
N LEU A 26 -9.15 7.03 -1.53
CA LEU A 26 -8.45 5.85 -2.02
C LEU A 26 -9.29 4.58 -1.86
N GLN A 27 -10.01 4.42 -0.74
CA GLN A 27 -10.91 3.30 -0.53
C GLN A 27 -12.07 3.28 -1.54
N GLN A 28 -12.64 4.45 -1.88
CA GLN A 28 -13.66 4.53 -2.92
C GLN A 28 -13.10 4.21 -4.30
N ILE A 29 -11.94 4.76 -4.67
CA ILE A 29 -11.30 4.44 -5.94
C ILE A 29 -11.01 2.94 -6.00
N GLY A 30 -10.47 2.34 -4.94
CA GLY A 30 -10.23 0.90 -4.85
C GLY A 30 -11.52 0.09 -5.05
N ARG A 31 -12.62 0.48 -4.41
CA ARG A 31 -13.94 -0.15 -4.61
C ARG A 31 -14.39 -0.09 -6.06
N TYR A 32 -14.28 1.06 -6.70
CA TYR A 32 -14.65 1.22 -8.11
C TYR A 32 -13.71 0.46 -9.05
N THR A 33 -12.41 0.40 -8.75
CA THR A 33 -11.43 -0.42 -9.49
C THR A 33 -11.78 -1.90 -9.39
N SER A 34 -12.14 -2.39 -8.21
CA SER A 34 -12.63 -3.77 -8.02
C SER A 34 -13.92 -4.06 -8.77
N LEU A 35 -14.82 -3.09 -8.87
CA LEU A 35 -16.02 -3.22 -9.71
C LEU A 35 -15.65 -3.31 -11.20
N ARG A 36 -14.71 -2.48 -11.69
CA ARG A 36 -14.23 -2.53 -13.09
C ARG A 36 -13.57 -3.86 -13.42
N MET A 37 -12.82 -4.44 -12.49
CA MET A 37 -12.19 -5.76 -12.67
C MET A 37 -13.21 -6.91 -12.86
N ARG A 38 -14.47 -6.72 -12.46
CA ARG A 38 -15.56 -7.69 -12.71
C ARG A 38 -16.26 -7.48 -14.06
N GLY A 39 -15.98 -6.38 -14.76
CA GLY A 39 -16.55 -6.09 -16.07
C GLY A 39 -15.90 -6.89 -17.19
N ARG A 40 -16.48 -6.81 -18.41
CA ARG A 40 -15.83 -7.32 -19.63
C ARG A 40 -14.82 -6.31 -20.14
N GLY A 41 -13.75 -6.77 -20.80
CA GLY A 41 -12.73 -5.90 -21.40
C GLY A 41 -11.78 -5.26 -20.39
N VAL A 42 -11.46 -5.95 -19.29
CA VAL A 42 -10.52 -5.47 -18.27
C VAL A 42 -9.15 -5.22 -18.90
N SER A 43 -8.61 -4.02 -18.69
CA SER A 43 -7.25 -3.69 -19.10
C SER A 43 -6.23 -4.60 -18.42
N ILE A 44 -5.24 -5.07 -19.18
CA ILE A 44 -4.16 -5.96 -18.72
C ILE A 44 -3.43 -5.38 -17.50
N GLY A 45 -3.29 -4.06 -17.41
CA GLY A 45 -2.59 -3.40 -16.30
C GLY A 45 -3.45 -3.12 -15.06
N LEU A 46 -4.78 -3.25 -15.14
CA LEU A 46 -5.68 -2.84 -14.05
C LEU A 46 -5.43 -3.61 -12.74
N PRO A 47 -5.17 -4.93 -12.75
CA PRO A 47 -4.82 -5.66 -11.52
C PRO A 47 -3.52 -5.15 -10.87
N ASN A 48 -2.51 -4.80 -11.67
CA ASN A 48 -1.24 -4.26 -11.17
C ASN A 48 -1.42 -2.87 -10.56
N VAL A 49 -2.25 -2.02 -11.18
CA VAL A 49 -2.64 -0.73 -10.61
C VAL A 49 -3.37 -0.92 -9.28
N ALA A 50 -4.34 -1.84 -9.22
CA ALA A 50 -5.08 -2.14 -7.99
C ALA A 50 -4.14 -2.60 -6.85
N LYS A 51 -3.13 -3.42 -7.16
CA LYS A 51 -2.11 -3.83 -6.20
C LYS A 51 -1.30 -2.62 -5.70
N LEU A 52 -0.80 -1.77 -6.60
CA LEU A 52 -0.02 -0.58 -6.22
C LEU A 52 -0.83 0.38 -5.33
N MET A 53 -2.12 0.55 -5.63
CA MET A 53 -3.03 1.33 -4.79
C MET A 53 -3.19 0.74 -3.39
N MET A 54 -3.19 -0.59 -3.23
CA MET A 54 -3.21 -1.24 -1.92
C MET A 54 -1.97 -0.88 -1.10
N SER A 55 -0.79 -0.93 -1.72
CA SER A 55 0.46 -0.51 -1.08
C SER A 55 0.41 0.95 -0.62
N GLU A 56 -0.14 1.85 -1.45
CA GLU A 56 -0.30 3.26 -1.10
C GLU A 56 -1.31 3.48 0.03
N MET A 57 -2.45 2.81 -0.03
CA MET A 57 -3.50 2.90 0.98
C MET A 57 -3.01 2.45 2.36
N LEU A 58 -2.23 1.37 2.43
CA LEU A 58 -1.70 0.87 3.70
C LEU A 58 -0.59 1.76 4.28
N ARG A 59 0.26 2.35 3.43
CA ARG A 59 1.23 3.38 3.89
C ARG A 59 0.52 4.61 4.43
N LEU A 60 -0.50 5.12 3.73
CA LEU A 60 -1.28 6.26 4.20
C LEU A 60 -2.03 5.92 5.49
N HIS A 61 -2.64 4.72 5.57
CA HIS A 61 -3.28 4.25 6.79
C HIS A 61 -2.30 4.27 7.97
N ARG A 62 -1.07 3.77 7.77
CA ARG A 62 -0.03 3.81 8.80
C ARG A 62 0.26 5.24 9.27
N ASP A 63 0.47 6.16 8.35
CA ASP A 63 0.82 7.55 8.68
C ASP A 63 -0.33 8.27 9.41
N VAL A 64 -1.58 8.03 8.98
CA VAL A 64 -2.78 8.56 9.65
C VAL A 64 -3.00 7.91 11.01
N ALA A 65 -2.81 6.60 11.14
CA ALA A 65 -3.00 5.89 12.40
C ALA A 65 -1.98 6.33 13.45
N THR A 66 -0.71 6.42 13.06
CA THR A 66 0.37 6.85 13.94
C THR A 66 0.22 8.31 14.38
N SER A 67 -0.23 9.21 13.49
CA SER A 67 -0.52 10.60 13.87
C SER A 67 -1.73 10.77 14.81
N ILE A 68 -2.73 9.89 14.71
CA ILE A 68 -3.88 9.90 15.62
C ILE A 68 -3.52 9.35 17.00
N MET A 69 -2.85 8.20 17.06
CA MET A 69 -2.60 7.48 18.31
C MET A 69 -1.33 7.92 19.04
N GLY A 70 -0.36 8.52 18.33
CA GLY A 70 0.85 9.03 18.95
C GLY A 70 1.61 7.94 19.73
N PRO A 71 2.02 8.20 21.00
CA PRO A 71 2.77 7.25 21.82
C PRO A 71 2.08 5.89 22.03
N ASP A 72 0.76 5.83 21.98
CA ASP A 72 0.01 4.58 22.17
C ASP A 72 0.30 3.54 21.08
N MET A 73 0.90 3.95 19.97
CA MET A 73 1.39 3.03 18.93
C MET A 73 2.55 2.13 19.37
N MET A 74 3.18 2.46 20.49
CA MET A 74 4.24 1.63 21.07
C MET A 74 3.68 0.50 21.96
N LEU A 75 2.38 0.51 22.27
CA LEU A 75 1.72 -0.49 23.10
C LEU A 75 1.21 -1.65 22.25
N TYR A 76 1.26 -2.87 22.77
CA TYR A 76 0.80 -4.09 22.11
C TYR A 76 0.16 -5.05 23.13
N GLY A 77 -0.71 -5.96 22.66
CA GLY A 77 -1.44 -6.88 23.54
C GLY A 77 -2.50 -6.15 24.35
N ASP A 78 -2.70 -6.59 25.61
CA ASP A 78 -3.76 -6.10 26.50
C ASP A 78 -3.65 -4.60 26.83
N ASP A 79 -2.45 -4.02 26.71
CA ASP A 79 -2.20 -2.60 26.95
C ASP A 79 -2.55 -1.71 25.74
N ALA A 80 -2.83 -2.29 24.58
CA ALA A 80 -3.10 -1.53 23.37
C ALA A 80 -4.55 -1.03 23.33
N PRO A 81 -4.81 0.27 23.06
CA PRO A 81 -6.16 0.84 23.06
C PRO A 81 -7.07 0.34 21.92
N THR A 82 -6.53 -0.46 21.01
CA THR A 82 -7.26 -1.05 19.87
C THR A 82 -7.04 -2.56 19.78
N ASP A 83 -6.81 -3.22 20.92
CA ASP A 83 -6.50 -4.66 21.02
C ASP A 83 -5.33 -5.10 20.11
N GLY A 84 -4.40 -4.18 19.82
CA GLY A 84 -3.26 -4.40 18.92
C GLY A 84 -3.57 -4.41 17.42
N VAL A 85 -4.84 -4.34 17.00
CA VAL A 85 -5.26 -4.48 15.59
C VAL A 85 -4.64 -3.40 14.69
N VAL A 86 -4.62 -2.15 15.15
CA VAL A 86 -4.08 -1.06 14.32
C VAL A 86 -2.55 -1.08 14.31
N GLN A 87 -1.92 -1.49 15.41
CA GLN A 87 -0.48 -1.73 15.49
C GLN A 87 -0.04 -2.82 14.52
N GLU A 88 -0.77 -3.94 14.46
CA GLU A 88 -0.50 -5.02 13.50
C GLU A 88 -0.58 -4.51 12.06
N GLN A 89 -1.64 -3.76 11.71
CA GLN A 89 -1.79 -3.18 10.37
C GLN A 89 -0.66 -2.19 10.03
N VAL A 90 -0.24 -1.38 10.99
CA VAL A 90 0.89 -0.45 10.86
C VAL A 90 2.19 -1.20 10.59
N LEU A 91 2.49 -2.25 11.37
CA LEU A 91 3.68 -3.08 11.23
C LEU A 91 3.67 -3.86 9.90
N PHE A 92 2.49 -4.29 9.47
CA PHE A 92 2.30 -5.00 8.21
C PHE A 92 2.38 -4.10 6.97
N SER A 93 2.15 -2.79 7.11
CA SER A 93 2.04 -1.85 5.98
C SER A 93 3.19 -1.87 4.94
N PRO A 94 4.45 -2.20 5.25
CA PRO A 94 5.51 -2.33 4.24
C PRO A 94 5.38 -3.61 3.40
N GLY A 95 4.74 -4.65 3.93
CA GLY A 95 4.66 -5.99 3.33
C GLY A 95 4.17 -5.99 1.88
N PRO A 96 3.00 -5.39 1.57
CA PRO A 96 2.46 -5.32 0.22
C PRO A 96 3.42 -4.72 -0.81
N ALA A 97 4.31 -3.81 -0.42
CA ALA A 97 5.28 -3.23 -1.34
C ALA A 97 6.36 -4.23 -1.78
N ILE A 98 6.52 -5.33 -1.05
CA ILE A 98 7.58 -6.33 -1.19
C ILE A 98 7.02 -7.66 -1.72
N TYR A 99 6.03 -8.24 -1.05
CA TYR A 99 5.49 -9.55 -1.44
C TYR A 99 4.47 -9.44 -2.59
N GLY A 100 4.20 -10.55 -3.26
CA GLY A 100 3.18 -10.60 -4.32
C GLY A 100 3.57 -9.79 -5.56
N GLY A 101 4.88 -9.67 -5.81
CA GLY A 101 5.47 -8.78 -6.80
C GLY A 101 5.71 -7.39 -6.21
N THR A 102 6.98 -6.97 -6.13
CA THR A 102 7.34 -5.66 -5.55
C THR A 102 6.63 -4.52 -6.29
N ASP A 103 6.47 -3.37 -5.63
CA ASP A 103 5.88 -2.20 -6.30
C ASP A 103 6.64 -1.84 -7.60
N GLN A 104 7.95 -2.09 -7.69
CA GLN A 104 8.71 -1.86 -8.93
C GLN A 104 8.39 -2.89 -10.01
N VAL A 105 8.32 -4.18 -9.68
CA VAL A 105 7.90 -5.21 -10.63
C VAL A 105 6.52 -4.93 -11.20
N GLN A 106 5.59 -4.45 -10.37
CA GLN A 106 4.25 -4.10 -10.82
C GLN A 106 4.24 -2.89 -11.77
N ARG A 107 5.09 -1.88 -11.54
CA ARG A 107 5.27 -0.75 -12.47
C ARG A 107 5.88 -1.19 -13.79
N ASN A 108 6.87 -2.09 -13.76
CA ASN A 108 7.47 -2.65 -14.96
C ASN A 108 6.44 -3.42 -15.79
N ILE A 109 5.60 -4.25 -15.15
CA ILE A 109 4.52 -4.96 -15.83
C ILE A 109 3.52 -4.00 -16.48
N ILE A 110 3.15 -2.92 -15.81
CA ILE A 110 2.29 -1.88 -16.40
C ILE A 110 2.97 -1.25 -17.62
N GLY A 111 4.24 -0.84 -17.48
CA GLY A 111 5.02 -0.27 -18.57
C GLY A 111 5.10 -1.18 -19.79
N GLU A 112 5.59 -2.41 -19.58
CA GLU A 112 5.84 -3.36 -20.68
C GLU A 112 4.55 -3.93 -21.26
N ARG A 113 3.61 -4.39 -20.43
CA ARG A 113 2.47 -5.17 -20.90
C ARG A 113 1.22 -4.35 -21.16
N ALA A 114 1.00 -3.27 -20.39
CA ALA A 114 -0.18 -2.44 -20.56
C ALA A 114 0.10 -1.23 -21.47
N LEU A 115 1.29 -0.65 -21.39
CA LEU A 115 1.67 0.54 -22.16
C LEU A 115 2.58 0.24 -23.37
N GLY A 116 3.10 -0.99 -23.49
CA GLY A 116 3.94 -1.38 -24.62
C GLY A 116 5.34 -0.75 -24.62
N LEU A 117 5.82 -0.30 -23.45
CA LEU A 117 7.16 0.25 -23.31
C LEU A 117 8.22 -0.85 -23.47
N PRO A 118 9.44 -0.49 -23.93
CA PRO A 118 10.55 -1.43 -23.95
C PRO A 118 10.84 -1.98 -22.56
N LYS A 119 11.23 -3.26 -22.50
CA LYS A 119 11.67 -3.92 -21.27
C LYS A 119 12.91 -3.26 -20.70
N GLU A 120 13.00 -3.20 -19.38
CA GLU A 120 14.19 -2.69 -18.69
C GLU A 120 15.46 -3.44 -19.11
N PRO A 121 16.59 -2.75 -19.33
CA PRO A 121 17.87 -3.39 -19.63
C PRO A 121 18.28 -4.35 -18.51
N ASP A 122 18.52 -5.61 -18.88
CA ASP A 122 19.04 -6.63 -17.99
C ASP A 122 20.39 -7.14 -18.56
N PRO A 123 21.53 -6.67 -18.02
CA PRO A 123 22.86 -7.06 -18.49
C PRO A 123 23.20 -8.53 -18.17
N PHE A 124 22.37 -9.22 -17.39
CA PHE A 124 22.53 -10.62 -17.01
C PHE A 124 21.45 -11.52 -17.63
N LYS A 125 20.64 -10.99 -18.54
CA LYS A 125 19.59 -11.76 -19.22
C LYS A 125 20.17 -12.99 -19.90
N GLY A 126 19.66 -14.17 -19.54
CA GLY A 126 20.10 -15.45 -20.08
C GLY A 126 21.34 -16.05 -19.41
N LYS A 127 21.96 -15.35 -18.46
CA LYS A 127 23.06 -15.91 -17.65
C LYS A 127 22.53 -16.69 -16.44
N PRO A 128 23.17 -17.79 -16.04
CA PRO A 128 22.88 -18.47 -14.78
C PRO A 128 23.05 -17.56 -13.56
N PHE A 129 22.29 -17.80 -12.49
CA PHE A 129 22.39 -17.01 -11.24
C PHE A 129 23.80 -17.01 -10.62
N LYS A 130 24.63 -18.03 -10.88
CA LYS A 130 26.02 -18.04 -10.40
C LYS A 130 26.89 -16.94 -11.01
N GLU A 131 26.50 -16.43 -12.18
CA GLU A 131 27.23 -15.40 -12.94
C GLU A 131 26.73 -13.97 -12.65
N THR A 132 25.73 -13.80 -11.78
CA THR A 132 25.29 -12.47 -11.35
C THR A 132 26.21 -11.93 -10.25
N PRO A 133 26.35 -10.59 -10.14
CA PRO A 133 27.15 -9.98 -9.08
C PRO A 133 26.64 -10.41 -7.70
N LYS A 134 27.57 -10.78 -6.82
CA LYS A 134 27.26 -10.99 -5.41
C LYS A 134 27.40 -9.66 -4.67
N ASN A 135 26.51 -9.41 -3.71
CA ASN A 135 26.67 -8.30 -2.79
C ASN A 135 28.02 -8.45 -2.08
N ALA A 136 28.79 -7.37 -2.02
CA ALA A 136 30.07 -7.31 -1.32
C ALA A 136 29.90 -7.43 0.20
#